data_AF-A0A9N9LQB9-F1
#
_entry.id   AF-A0A9N9LQB9-F1
#
_cell.length_a   1.000
_cell.length_b   1.000
_cell.length_c   1.000
_cell.angle_alpha   90.00
_cell.angle_beta   90.00
_cell.angle_gamma   90.00
#
_symmetry.space_group_name_H-M   'P 1'
#
loop_
_entity.id
_entity.type
_entity.pdbx_description
1 polymer ?
#
loop_
_entity_poly.entity_id
_entity_poly.type
_entity_poly.pdbx_seq_one_letter_code
_entity_poly.pdbx_strand_id
1 'polypeptide(L)'
;MIPLHPLPSYRSPGTTSHFSATVSEERRNNITTELENGVYDCIVCTESLYPTSDIWACPSCCNLFHHDCVSKWAKQRPRGAWPCPTCKAMQPEPSMHAKCWCGKMEKNSLRLNGLHDGNSCYQVCGKKHVRGFEEGTCEEICHPGACGEVFYRTVLPRRPKPYRNHGSRGRENVASQDPESPFENGNENIQQDRNLNWYQRLAERWREDVNSDTVHLAVTCLVFMLLMIGFETLWAFQRAEKMNQPLRHQEYTDSDYAETGDFFANLFLGIPLLVLPSFVSSLGLGLAMDHILTILFQLRRNSMKRWILRVVFFLFTAGTLATFMVLQVLVPEVTWENQFKHGCDGFDTHVVLDHVVGEGRASYTKISDSIQLRPLHLDNLPHTSPGLNTFNFSTPHDLTKSKDAPFSNLHRMLGQTPTHTLAVDFDLHHHTWRILDLSPSQIHPMPSLQHTSVQADSMSNVLKNGTWTQTSLWNPHLLLPELKLLIPAFRHFSRNNKYQPFMKVYDISGMDKDRIEEVKWRQWSGKNEEGVAMRTHANSHSPSSSLRVCYKRGEMDGKALGDDALVPLGLMAVMRIQSSKDVD
;
A
#
# COMPACT_ATOMS: atom_id res chain seq x y z
N MET A 1 46.21 23.34 28.52
CA MET A 1 47.36 22.53 28.05
C MET A 1 46.87 21.12 27.75
N ILE A 2 46.68 20.75 26.47
CA ILE A 2 46.80 19.40 25.89
C ILE A 2 47.14 19.64 24.40
N PRO A 3 48.08 18.87 23.78
CA PRO A 3 48.86 19.31 22.62
C PRO A 3 48.30 18.85 21.26
N LEU A 4 48.67 19.60 20.22
CA LEU A 4 48.47 19.28 18.80
C LEU A 4 49.48 18.22 18.35
N HIS A 5 49.00 17.12 17.77
CA HIS A 5 49.83 16.15 17.05
C HIS A 5 49.92 16.50 15.54
N PRO A 6 51.05 16.20 14.87
CA PRO A 6 51.29 16.57 13.47
C PRO A 6 50.71 15.56 12.46
N LEU A 7 50.29 16.09 11.31
CA LEU A 7 49.83 15.34 10.14
C LEU A 7 50.96 14.50 9.50
N PRO A 8 50.70 13.27 9.03
CA PRO A 8 51.70 12.37 8.47
C PRO A 8 52.12 12.74 7.03
N SER A 9 53.41 12.56 6.77
CA SER A 9 54.09 12.74 5.48
C SER A 9 53.61 11.73 4.43
N TYR A 10 53.16 12.20 3.28
CA TYR A 10 52.84 11.35 2.14
C TYR A 10 54.13 10.91 1.41
N ARG A 11 54.30 9.60 1.32
CA ARG A 11 55.39 8.87 0.66
C ARG A 11 55.14 8.85 -0.84
N SER A 12 56.12 9.23 -1.65
CA SER A 12 56.07 9.10 -3.11
C SER A 12 56.23 7.63 -3.54
N PRO A 13 55.48 7.15 -4.54
CA PRO A 13 55.87 6.00 -5.34
C PRO A 13 56.54 6.49 -6.63
N GLY A 14 57.80 6.12 -6.80
CA GLY A 14 58.43 6.16 -8.11
C GLY A 14 57.98 4.96 -8.92
N THR A 15 57.40 5.17 -10.09
CA THR A 15 57.40 4.21 -11.20
C THR A 15 57.17 5.01 -12.48
N THR A 16 58.15 4.98 -13.37
CA THR A 16 58.03 5.45 -14.75
C THR A 16 56.99 4.61 -15.49
N SER A 17 55.78 5.13 -15.65
CA SER A 17 54.78 4.55 -16.56
C SER A 17 54.69 5.40 -17.83
N HIS A 18 54.78 4.74 -18.98
CA HIS A 18 54.34 5.28 -20.26
C HIS A 18 52.96 5.94 -20.08
N PHE A 19 52.89 7.26 -20.23
CA PHE A 19 51.69 8.06 -20.06
C PHE A 19 50.85 7.93 -21.34
N SER A 20 49.99 6.92 -21.41
CA SER A 20 49.20 6.58 -22.60
C SER A 20 48.06 7.58 -22.83
N ALA A 21 47.83 7.94 -24.10
CA ALA A 21 46.79 8.85 -24.61
C ALA A 21 45.38 8.64 -24.02
N THR A 22 45.06 7.43 -23.55
CA THR A 22 43.79 7.06 -22.91
C THR A 22 43.48 7.88 -21.66
N VAL A 23 44.50 8.23 -20.85
CA VAL A 23 44.34 9.03 -19.62
C VAL A 23 43.93 10.47 -19.94
N SER A 24 44.38 11.00 -21.08
CA SER A 24 44.04 12.35 -21.53
C SER A 24 42.61 12.46 -22.07
N GLU A 25 42.09 11.39 -22.68
CA GLU A 25 40.71 11.33 -23.19
C GLU A 25 39.69 11.08 -22.07
N GLU A 26 39.99 10.16 -21.15
CA GLU A 26 39.14 9.89 -19.97
C GLU A 26 38.92 11.15 -19.13
N ARG A 27 39.99 11.90 -18.85
CA ARG A 27 39.88 13.16 -18.11
C ARG A 27 39.03 14.21 -18.84
N ARG A 28 39.06 14.24 -20.18
CA ARG A 28 38.21 15.16 -20.98
C ARG A 28 36.75 14.81 -20.89
N ASN A 29 36.44 13.52 -20.96
CA ASN A 29 35.07 13.02 -20.83
C ASN A 29 34.53 13.30 -19.43
N ASN A 30 35.34 13.09 -18.39
CA ASN A 30 34.94 13.39 -17.00
C ASN A 30 34.64 14.89 -16.82
N ILE A 31 35.49 15.79 -17.32
CA ILE A 31 35.24 17.24 -17.22
C ILE A 31 33.93 17.62 -17.91
N THR A 32 33.62 17.05 -19.07
CA THR A 32 32.37 17.32 -19.80
C THR A 32 31.15 16.85 -18.99
N THR A 33 31.19 15.61 -18.50
CA THR A 33 30.10 15.03 -17.69
C THR A 33 29.90 15.75 -16.35
N GLU A 34 30.98 16.16 -15.69
CA GLU A 34 30.91 16.90 -14.43
C GLU A 34 30.30 18.30 -14.61
N LEU A 35 30.58 18.96 -15.73
CA LEU A 35 29.95 20.24 -16.09
C LEU A 35 28.47 20.09 -16.43
N GLU A 36 28.10 19.11 -17.25
CA GLU A 36 26.69 18.85 -17.64
C GLU A 36 25.82 18.51 -16.43
N ASN A 37 26.36 17.74 -15.50
CA ASN A 37 25.67 17.37 -14.26
C ASN A 37 25.74 18.47 -13.18
N GLY A 38 26.47 19.56 -13.42
CA GLY A 38 26.61 20.66 -12.45
C GLY A 38 27.34 20.25 -11.16
N VAL A 39 28.25 19.28 -11.22
CA VAL A 39 29.03 18.77 -10.08
C VAL A 39 30.49 19.24 -10.10
N TYR A 40 30.91 20.01 -11.11
CA TYR A 40 32.24 20.61 -11.16
C TYR A 40 32.26 21.95 -10.42
N ASP A 41 32.94 22.03 -9.29
CA ASP A 41 33.02 23.27 -8.50
C ASP A 41 34.23 24.13 -8.84
N CYS A 42 34.01 25.45 -8.96
CA CYS A 42 35.09 26.42 -9.06
C CYS A 42 35.80 26.54 -7.71
N ILE A 43 37.04 26.04 -7.59
CA ILE A 43 37.81 26.06 -6.33
C ILE A 43 38.08 27.48 -5.76
N VAL A 44 37.81 28.55 -6.51
CA VAL A 44 37.96 29.93 -6.02
C VAL A 44 36.73 30.40 -5.24
N CYS A 45 35.52 30.11 -5.72
CA CYS A 45 34.27 30.53 -5.07
C CYS A 45 33.45 29.40 -4.46
N THR A 46 33.86 28.14 -4.68
CA THR A 46 33.16 26.91 -4.27
C THR A 46 31.74 26.76 -4.83
N GLU A 47 31.39 27.52 -5.87
CA GLU A 47 30.13 27.38 -6.62
C GLU A 47 30.33 26.51 -7.85
N SER A 48 29.27 25.79 -8.24
CA SER A 48 29.26 24.88 -9.37
C SER A 48 29.31 25.59 -10.73
N LEU A 49 30.06 25.01 -11.66
CA LEU A 49 30.19 25.45 -13.04
C LEU A 49 29.18 24.73 -13.93
N TYR A 50 28.51 25.47 -14.80
CA TYR A 50 27.60 24.93 -15.82
C TYR A 50 28.14 25.21 -17.23
N PRO A 51 27.68 24.50 -18.28
CA PRO A 51 28.09 24.76 -19.66
C PRO A 51 27.81 26.20 -20.11
N THR A 52 26.79 26.83 -19.53
CA THR A 52 26.38 28.22 -19.77
C THR A 52 27.17 29.24 -18.96
N SER A 53 27.95 28.84 -17.95
CA SER A 53 28.81 29.70 -17.13
C SER A 53 29.99 30.25 -17.93
N ASP A 54 30.41 31.49 -17.68
CA ASP A 54 31.61 32.06 -18.31
C ASP A 54 32.85 31.40 -17.69
N ILE A 55 33.41 30.40 -18.40
CA ILE A 55 34.48 29.53 -17.88
C ILE A 55 35.83 29.93 -18.46
N TRP A 56 36.85 29.92 -17.61
CA TRP A 56 38.25 29.94 -17.99
C TRP A 56 38.92 28.61 -17.61
N ALA A 57 39.68 28.03 -18.55
CA ALA A 57 40.45 26.80 -18.34
C ALA A 57 41.94 27.13 -18.29
N CYS A 58 42.66 26.61 -17.29
CA CYS A 58 44.10 26.81 -17.18
C CYS A 58 44.84 26.13 -18.34
N PRO A 59 45.65 26.85 -19.16
CA PRO A 59 46.44 26.24 -20.23
C PRO A 59 47.43 25.17 -19.75
N SER A 60 47.89 25.25 -18.50
CA SER A 60 48.93 24.36 -17.96
C SER A 60 48.38 23.08 -17.31
N CYS A 61 47.23 23.16 -16.63
CA CYS A 61 46.65 22.01 -15.90
C CYS A 61 45.21 21.68 -16.27
N CYS A 62 44.60 22.47 -17.16
CA CYS A 62 43.26 22.30 -17.68
C CYS A 62 42.10 22.32 -16.66
N ASN A 63 42.35 22.70 -15.40
CA ASN A 63 41.28 22.92 -14.43
C ASN A 63 40.43 24.14 -14.80
N LEU A 64 39.14 24.06 -14.45
CA LEU A 64 38.12 25.03 -14.82
C LEU A 64 37.78 25.97 -13.67
N PHE A 65 37.47 27.21 -14.01
CA PHE A 65 37.11 28.26 -13.07
C PHE A 65 36.06 29.19 -13.71
N HIS A 66 35.28 29.86 -12.88
CA HIS A 66 34.55 31.05 -13.34
C HIS A 66 35.56 32.10 -13.83
N HIS A 67 35.32 32.66 -15.02
CA HIS A 67 36.16 33.70 -15.63
C HIS A 67 36.28 34.92 -14.71
N ASP A 68 35.19 35.32 -14.05
CA ASP A 68 35.19 36.41 -13.07
C ASP A 68 36.05 36.11 -11.84
N CYS A 69 36.06 34.85 -11.38
CA CYS A 69 36.87 34.43 -10.24
C CYS A 69 38.35 34.57 -10.55
N VAL A 70 38.81 34.09 -11.71
CA VAL A 70 40.22 34.22 -12.10
C VAL A 70 40.59 35.66 -12.50
N SER A 71 39.64 36.45 -13.02
CA SER A 71 39.85 37.87 -13.30
C SER A 71 40.07 38.68 -12.02
N LYS A 72 39.27 38.44 -10.98
CA LYS A 72 39.48 39.04 -9.65
C LYS A 72 40.78 38.54 -9.01
N TRP A 73 41.07 37.24 -9.12
CA TRP A 73 42.28 36.62 -8.61
C TRP A 73 43.56 37.20 -9.24
N ALA A 74 43.55 37.45 -10.55
CA ALA A 74 44.68 38.04 -11.26
C ALA A 74 44.92 39.51 -10.88
N LYS A 75 43.85 40.32 -10.74
CA LYS A 75 43.93 41.75 -10.38
C LYS A 75 44.58 42.01 -9.02
N GLN A 76 44.53 41.05 -8.10
CA GLN A 76 45.20 41.16 -6.79
C GLN A 76 46.73 41.09 -6.87
N ARG A 77 47.32 40.86 -8.06
CA ARG A 77 48.77 40.70 -8.25
C ARG A 77 49.28 41.60 -9.39
N PRO A 78 49.99 42.71 -9.09
CA PRO A 78 50.28 43.77 -10.07
C PRO A 78 51.44 43.48 -11.05
N ARG A 79 51.87 42.22 -11.23
CA ARG A 79 53.10 41.87 -11.98
C ARG A 79 52.88 41.33 -13.40
N GLY A 80 51.72 41.57 -14.03
CA GLY A 80 51.41 41.16 -15.41
C GLY A 80 51.28 39.64 -15.66
N ALA A 81 51.71 38.82 -14.70
CA ALA A 81 51.49 37.38 -14.67
C ALA A 81 51.02 36.94 -13.27
N TRP A 82 50.13 35.95 -13.22
CA TRP A 82 49.46 35.50 -11.99
C TRP A 82 49.50 33.96 -11.89
N PRO A 83 49.65 33.39 -10.68
CA PRO A 83 49.72 31.95 -10.52
C PRO A 83 48.31 31.33 -10.54
N CYS A 84 48.14 30.26 -11.32
CA CYS A 84 46.92 29.45 -11.30
C CYS A 84 46.57 28.96 -9.87
N PRO A 85 45.31 29.04 -9.41
CA PRO A 85 44.93 28.61 -8.05
C PRO A 85 45.30 27.16 -7.76
N THR A 86 45.21 26.26 -8.75
CA THR A 86 45.50 24.83 -8.58
C THR A 86 46.97 24.50 -8.81
N CYS A 87 47.51 24.69 -10.02
CA CYS A 87 48.86 24.22 -10.36
C CYS A 87 49.98 25.24 -10.08
N LYS A 88 49.64 26.46 -9.67
CA LYS A 88 50.58 27.59 -9.43
C LYS A 88 51.42 28.03 -10.63
N ALA A 89 51.23 27.46 -11.81
CA ALA A 89 51.89 27.91 -13.04
C ALA A 89 51.51 29.36 -13.35
N MET A 90 52.51 30.18 -13.67
CA MET A 90 52.32 31.60 -14.00
C MET A 90 51.60 31.74 -15.33
N GLN A 91 50.46 32.45 -15.29
CA GLN A 91 49.60 32.72 -16.43
C GLN A 91 49.73 34.19 -16.83
N PRO A 92 49.62 34.51 -18.13
CA PRO A 92 49.51 35.90 -18.57
C PRO A 92 48.21 36.51 -18.05
N GLU A 93 48.13 37.84 -18.01
CA GLU A 93 46.91 38.56 -17.63
C GLU A 93 45.67 37.99 -18.35
N PRO A 94 44.57 37.68 -17.63
CA PRO A 94 43.39 37.08 -18.25
C PRO A 94 42.76 38.07 -19.23
N SER A 95 42.26 37.57 -20.37
CA SER A 95 41.53 38.42 -21.31
C SER A 95 40.28 39.01 -20.65
N MET A 96 39.92 40.24 -21.04
CA MET A 96 38.71 40.92 -20.55
C MET A 96 37.42 40.13 -20.80
N HIS A 97 37.41 39.30 -21.85
CA HIS A 97 36.29 38.47 -22.22
C HIS A 97 36.63 36.98 -22.07
N ALA A 98 35.64 36.18 -21.63
CA ALA A 98 35.73 34.73 -21.65
C ALA A 98 35.81 34.23 -23.09
N LYS A 99 36.61 33.19 -23.33
CA LYS A 99 36.84 32.60 -24.66
C LYS A 99 36.50 31.12 -24.64
N CYS A 100 36.23 30.57 -25.83
CA CYS A 100 36.02 29.14 -26.02
C CYS A 100 37.24 28.31 -25.58
N TRP A 101 37.08 26.99 -25.44
CA TRP A 101 38.15 26.11 -24.96
C TRP A 101 39.47 26.25 -25.72
N CYS A 102 39.42 26.42 -27.04
CA CYS A 102 40.61 26.60 -27.87
C CYS A 102 41.16 28.04 -27.87
N GLY A 103 40.42 29.01 -27.33
CA GLY A 103 40.81 30.42 -27.22
C GLY A 103 40.62 31.25 -28.48
N LYS A 104 40.03 30.69 -29.56
CA LYS A 104 39.87 31.35 -30.86
C LYS A 104 38.72 32.36 -30.91
N MET A 105 37.64 32.09 -30.18
CA MET A 105 36.42 32.88 -30.24
C MET A 105 36.00 33.33 -28.85
N GLU A 106 35.56 34.58 -28.73
CA GLU A 106 34.97 35.09 -27.48
C GLU A 106 33.59 34.50 -27.26
N LYS A 107 33.22 34.31 -26.00
CA LYS A 107 31.96 33.69 -25.65
C LYS A 107 30.74 34.50 -26.09
N ASN A 108 30.86 35.83 -26.16
CA ASN A 108 29.79 36.67 -26.69
C ASN A 108 29.54 36.40 -28.19
N SER A 109 30.59 36.13 -28.96
CA SER A 109 30.47 35.74 -30.36
C SER A 109 29.87 34.34 -30.54
N LEU A 110 30.07 33.42 -29.58
CA LEU A 110 29.37 32.12 -29.58
C LEU A 110 27.87 32.29 -29.41
N ARG A 111 27.46 33.14 -28.46
CA ARG A 111 26.04 33.48 -28.22
C ARG A 111 25.39 34.12 -29.45
N LEU A 112 26.09 35.02 -30.14
CA LEU A 112 25.59 35.67 -31.36
C LEU A 112 25.40 34.68 -32.53
N ASN A 113 26.16 33.57 -32.55
CA ASN A 113 26.08 32.54 -33.58
C ASN A 113 25.10 31.40 -33.24
N GLY A 114 24.24 31.57 -32.22
CA GLY A 114 23.25 30.56 -31.80
C GLY A 114 23.82 29.39 -31.00
N LEU A 115 25.09 29.46 -30.59
CA LEU A 115 25.77 28.41 -29.83
C LEU A 115 25.72 28.75 -28.33
N HIS A 116 24.51 28.66 -27.75
CA HIS A 116 24.23 29.13 -26.39
C HIS A 116 24.68 28.15 -25.28
N ASP A 117 24.82 26.86 -25.61
CA ASP A 117 24.89 25.77 -24.62
C ASP A 117 26.28 25.13 -24.46
N GLY A 118 27.36 25.92 -24.60
CA GLY A 118 28.69 25.42 -24.28
C GLY A 118 29.83 26.39 -24.55
N ASN A 119 30.99 26.09 -23.95
CA ASN A 119 32.21 26.86 -24.14
C ASN A 119 33.05 26.34 -25.34
N SER A 120 32.45 25.53 -26.23
CA SER A 120 33.06 25.08 -27.49
C SER A 120 32.67 26.01 -28.64
N CYS A 121 33.61 26.29 -29.55
CA CYS A 121 33.32 27.04 -30.78
C CYS A 121 33.03 26.15 -31.99
N TYR A 122 32.96 24.83 -31.82
CA TYR A 122 32.68 23.83 -32.86
C TYR A 122 33.60 23.87 -34.10
N GLN A 123 34.70 24.63 -34.04
CA GLN A 123 35.78 24.60 -35.03
C GLN A 123 36.88 23.64 -34.58
N VAL A 124 37.71 23.18 -35.52
CA VAL A 124 38.94 22.42 -35.23
C VAL A 124 39.80 23.23 -34.24
N CYS A 125 40.21 22.59 -33.14
CA CYS A 125 40.87 23.22 -32.01
C CYS A 125 42.18 23.90 -32.43
N GLY A 126 43.04 23.18 -33.16
CA GLY A 126 44.30 23.71 -33.72
C GLY A 126 45.34 24.14 -32.68
N LYS A 127 45.13 23.89 -31.39
CA LYS A 127 46.14 24.14 -30.35
C LYS A 127 47.36 23.26 -30.60
N LYS A 128 48.55 23.84 -30.50
CA LYS A 128 49.81 23.08 -30.55
C LYS A 128 49.88 22.16 -29.34
N HIS A 129 50.24 20.91 -29.56
CA HIS A 129 50.56 19.95 -28.52
C HIS A 129 51.83 19.20 -28.89
N VAL A 130 52.43 18.54 -27.90
CA VAL A 130 53.55 17.63 -28.13
C VAL A 130 53.01 16.23 -27.90
N ARG A 131 53.16 15.32 -28.87
CA ARG A 131 52.83 13.89 -28.69
C ARG A 131 54.16 13.13 -28.77
N GLY A 132 54.67 12.66 -27.63
CA GLY A 132 56.04 12.13 -27.56
C GLY A 132 57.11 13.21 -27.80
N PHE A 133 57.87 13.12 -28.89
CA PHE A 133 58.91 14.09 -29.29
C PHE A 133 58.51 14.96 -30.50
N GLU A 134 57.31 14.77 -31.05
CA GLU A 134 56.84 15.49 -32.24
C GLU A 134 55.87 16.60 -31.86
N GLU A 135 56.07 17.80 -32.44
CA GLU A 135 55.14 18.91 -32.36
C GLU A 135 54.00 18.70 -33.35
N GLY A 136 52.76 18.73 -32.86
CA GLY A 136 51.55 18.61 -33.68
C GLY A 136 50.52 19.67 -33.33
N THR A 137 49.46 19.73 -34.14
CA THR A 137 48.28 20.57 -33.89
C THR A 137 47.05 19.72 -33.67
N CYS A 138 46.21 20.11 -32.70
CA CYS A 138 44.99 19.40 -32.40
C CYS A 138 44.00 19.44 -33.58
N GLU A 139 43.64 18.27 -34.10
CA GLU A 139 42.69 18.11 -35.21
C GLU A 139 41.25 17.89 -34.71
N GLU A 140 41.05 17.73 -33.41
CA GLU A 140 39.72 17.53 -32.82
C GLU A 140 38.91 18.84 -32.79
N ILE A 141 37.58 18.70 -32.69
CA ILE A 141 36.68 19.83 -32.44
C ILE A 141 37.05 20.47 -31.09
N CYS A 142 36.90 21.78 -30.97
CA CYS A 142 37.10 22.54 -29.73
C CYS A 142 36.51 21.80 -28.51
N HIS A 143 37.38 21.35 -27.61
CA HIS A 143 37.06 20.42 -26.52
C HIS A 143 37.62 20.92 -25.18
N PRO A 144 37.02 20.55 -24.04
CA PRO A 144 37.62 20.81 -22.73
C PRO A 144 38.87 19.92 -22.52
N GLY A 145 39.72 20.27 -21.56
CA GLY A 145 40.92 19.50 -21.23
C GLY A 145 42.10 19.62 -22.22
N ALA A 146 43.07 18.71 -22.12
CA ALA A 146 44.33 18.76 -22.88
C ALA A 146 44.18 18.22 -24.31
N CYS A 147 44.92 18.79 -25.27
CA CYS A 147 44.85 18.41 -26.69
C CYS A 147 45.75 17.21 -27.08
N GLY A 148 46.39 16.55 -26.13
CA GLY A 148 47.32 15.42 -26.33
C GLY A 148 48.00 14.99 -25.02
N GLU A 149 48.94 14.04 -25.09
CA GLU A 149 49.74 13.60 -23.94
C GLU A 149 50.61 14.75 -23.40
N VAL A 150 50.48 15.09 -22.11
CA VAL A 150 51.19 16.23 -21.52
C VAL A 150 52.46 15.76 -20.82
N PHE A 151 53.65 16.05 -21.37
CA PHE A 151 54.91 16.04 -20.62
C PHE A 151 55.24 17.44 -20.12
N TYR A 152 55.15 17.67 -18.81
CA TYR A 152 55.71 18.88 -18.22
C TYR A 152 57.22 18.70 -18.02
N ARG A 153 58.04 19.56 -18.63
CA ARG A 153 59.47 19.69 -18.27
C ARG A 153 59.56 20.19 -16.83
N THR A 154 59.74 19.29 -15.87
CA THR A 154 60.23 19.66 -14.54
C THR A 154 61.75 19.60 -14.54
N VAL A 155 62.37 20.76 -14.35
CA VAL A 155 63.79 20.92 -14.03
C VAL A 155 64.03 20.30 -12.66
N LEU A 156 64.71 19.15 -12.58
CA LEU A 156 65.21 18.58 -11.33
C LEU A 156 66.70 18.91 -11.15
N PRO A 157 67.15 19.36 -9.96
CA PRO A 157 68.56 19.60 -9.67
C PRO A 157 69.31 18.28 -9.44
N ARG A 158 70.53 18.21 -9.99
CA ARG A 158 71.44 17.06 -9.92
C ARG A 158 71.86 16.74 -8.48
N ARG A 159 71.90 15.45 -8.13
CA ARG A 159 72.74 14.89 -7.04
C ARG A 159 73.27 13.47 -7.39
N PRO A 160 74.34 13.03 -6.71
CA PRO A 160 75.52 12.42 -7.35
C PRO A 160 75.57 10.87 -7.33
N LYS A 161 76.61 10.36 -8.02
CA LYS A 161 76.95 8.96 -8.35
C LYS A 161 76.95 7.96 -7.17
N PRO A 162 76.76 6.65 -7.45
CA PRO A 162 76.63 5.60 -6.44
C PRO A 162 77.98 5.05 -5.96
N TYR A 163 77.98 4.53 -4.72
CA TYR A 163 79.06 3.73 -4.14
C TYR A 163 78.70 2.24 -4.24
N ARG A 164 79.69 1.46 -4.70
CA ARG A 164 79.82 -0.01 -4.77
C ARG A 164 79.94 -0.58 -3.33
N ASN A 165 79.76 -1.82 -2.93
CA ASN A 165 79.80 -3.15 -3.57
C ASN A 165 79.55 -4.22 -2.48
N HIS A 166 79.53 -5.48 -2.92
CA HIS A 166 79.78 -6.74 -2.19
C HIS A 166 78.62 -7.27 -1.35
N GLY A 167 78.19 -8.52 -1.43
CA GLY A 167 78.66 -9.79 -2.03
C GLY A 167 77.67 -10.86 -1.50
N SER A 168 77.67 -12.16 -1.77
CA SER A 168 78.48 -13.11 -2.52
C SER A 168 77.70 -14.44 -2.49
N ARG A 169 77.85 -15.27 -3.54
CA ARG A 169 77.77 -16.76 -3.56
C ARG A 169 76.44 -17.42 -3.13
N GLY A 170 75.96 -18.51 -3.72
CA GLY A 170 76.41 -19.43 -4.77
C GLY A 170 75.24 -20.40 -5.03
N ARG A 171 74.94 -20.74 -6.29
CA ARG A 171 75.16 -22.06 -6.92
C ARG A 171 74.33 -23.19 -6.29
N GLU A 172 73.30 -23.68 -7.00
CA GLU A 172 73.24 -25.07 -7.50
C GLU A 172 72.04 -25.35 -8.39
N ASN A 173 72.17 -26.43 -9.16
CA ASN A 173 71.53 -26.72 -10.43
C ASN A 173 70.21 -27.51 -10.32
N VAL A 174 69.46 -27.39 -11.40
CA VAL A 174 68.32 -28.18 -11.85
C VAL A 174 68.56 -29.69 -11.79
N ALA A 175 67.59 -30.42 -11.24
CA ALA A 175 67.31 -31.81 -11.62
C ALA A 175 65.80 -32.07 -11.54
N SER A 176 65.29 -32.57 -12.67
CA SER A 176 63.94 -33.04 -12.95
C SER A 176 63.61 -34.36 -12.23
N GLN A 177 62.39 -34.51 -11.73
CA GLN A 177 61.66 -35.78 -11.61
C GLN A 177 60.21 -35.53 -11.13
N ASP A 178 59.24 -35.89 -11.98
CA ASP A 178 57.88 -36.32 -11.63
C ASP A 178 57.86 -37.88 -11.77
N PRO A 179 56.80 -38.64 -11.39
CA PRO A 179 55.57 -38.32 -10.64
C PRO A 179 55.25 -39.36 -9.51
N GLU A 180 54.30 -39.06 -8.62
CA GLU A 180 53.36 -40.07 -8.08
C GLU A 180 52.17 -39.38 -7.39
N SER A 181 50.95 -39.75 -7.80
CA SER A 181 49.69 -39.37 -7.14
C SER A 181 49.38 -40.30 -5.98
N PRO A 182 48.55 -39.88 -5.01
CA PRO A 182 47.20 -40.43 -5.03
C PRO A 182 46.09 -39.38 -4.83
N PHE A 183 45.06 -39.54 -5.65
CA PHE A 183 43.71 -39.02 -5.46
C PHE A 183 43.13 -39.49 -4.12
N GLU A 184 42.64 -38.58 -3.28
CA GLU A 184 41.31 -38.62 -2.63
C GLU A 184 41.06 -37.34 -1.79
N ASN A 185 39.81 -36.88 -1.76
CA ASN A 185 39.27 -35.68 -1.06
C ASN A 185 39.56 -34.29 -1.64
N GLY A 186 39.75 -34.19 -2.96
CA GLY A 186 39.87 -32.90 -3.64
C GLY A 186 38.55 -32.14 -3.83
N ASN A 187 37.41 -32.82 -4.02
CA ASN A 187 36.20 -32.11 -4.49
C ASN A 187 35.51 -31.29 -3.40
N GLU A 188 35.41 -31.77 -2.17
CA GLU A 188 34.82 -30.98 -1.07
C GLU A 188 35.74 -29.81 -0.68
N ASN A 189 37.05 -30.03 -0.61
CA ASN A 189 38.02 -28.99 -0.29
C ASN A 189 38.16 -27.95 -1.42
N ILE A 190 38.15 -28.33 -2.70
CA ILE A 190 38.22 -27.38 -3.83
C ILE A 190 36.93 -26.56 -3.95
N GLN A 191 35.77 -27.14 -3.61
CA GLN A 191 34.50 -26.42 -3.64
C GLN A 191 34.35 -25.50 -2.43
N GLN A 192 34.84 -25.93 -1.27
CA GLN A 192 34.91 -25.10 -0.05
C GLN A 192 35.95 -23.98 -0.16
N ASP A 193 37.10 -24.22 -0.79
CA ASP A 193 38.17 -23.23 -1.01
C ASP A 193 37.83 -22.25 -2.15
N ARG A 194 37.15 -22.72 -3.21
CA ARG A 194 36.52 -21.81 -4.19
C ARG A 194 35.41 -20.97 -3.55
N ASN A 195 34.68 -21.54 -2.60
CA ASN A 195 33.64 -20.83 -1.87
C ASN A 195 34.22 -19.74 -0.96
N LEU A 196 35.22 -20.08 -0.14
CA LEU A 196 35.93 -19.13 0.72
C LEU A 196 36.53 -17.97 -0.09
N ASN A 197 37.15 -18.29 -1.24
CA ASN A 197 37.71 -17.29 -2.16
C ASN A 197 36.66 -16.38 -2.81
N TRP A 198 35.41 -16.83 -3.04
CA TRP A 198 34.37 -15.93 -3.54
C TRP A 198 33.86 -15.00 -2.44
N TYR A 199 33.65 -15.49 -1.22
CA TYR A 199 33.20 -14.68 -0.09
C TYR A 199 34.21 -13.58 0.23
N GLN A 200 35.51 -13.90 0.23
CA GLN A 200 36.59 -12.94 0.45
C GLN A 200 36.58 -11.83 -0.62
N ARG A 201 36.51 -12.18 -1.92
CA ARG A 201 36.41 -11.20 -3.02
C ARG A 201 35.15 -10.35 -2.96
N LEU A 202 34.05 -10.88 -2.43
CA LEU A 202 32.82 -10.11 -2.26
C LEU A 202 32.93 -9.14 -1.07
N ALA A 203 33.56 -9.56 0.02
CA ALA A 203 33.82 -8.74 1.20
C ALA A 203 34.82 -7.60 0.92
N GLU A 204 35.85 -7.85 0.11
CA GLU A 204 36.78 -6.82 -0.36
C GLU A 204 36.06 -5.76 -1.20
N ARG A 205 35.27 -6.18 -2.21
CA ARG A 205 34.47 -5.25 -3.03
C ARG A 205 33.44 -4.47 -2.22
N TRP A 206 32.79 -5.11 -1.25
CA TRP A 206 31.88 -4.41 -0.33
C TRP A 206 32.62 -3.31 0.44
N ARG A 207 33.83 -3.58 0.91
CA ARG A 207 34.63 -2.63 1.71
C ARG A 207 35.21 -1.49 0.87
N GLU A 208 35.57 -1.75 -0.38
CA GLU A 208 36.27 -0.79 -1.23
C GLU A 208 35.33 0.06 -2.08
N ASP A 209 34.26 -0.52 -2.62
CA ASP A 209 33.45 0.12 -3.67
C ASP A 209 32.07 0.59 -3.20
N VAL A 210 31.52 0.04 -2.10
CA VAL A 210 30.20 0.43 -1.59
C VAL A 210 30.34 1.56 -0.57
N ASN A 211 29.87 2.75 -0.92
CA ASN A 211 29.87 3.91 -0.02
C ASN A 211 28.97 3.66 1.21
N SER A 212 29.44 3.98 2.40
CA SER A 212 28.65 3.93 3.65
C SER A 212 27.38 4.76 3.54
N ASP A 213 27.41 5.89 2.84
CA ASP A 213 26.23 6.76 2.70
C ASP A 213 25.10 6.07 1.93
N THR A 214 25.43 5.25 0.91
CA THR A 214 24.44 4.49 0.16
C THR A 214 23.81 3.40 1.02
N VAL A 215 24.60 2.76 1.89
CA VAL A 215 24.10 1.75 2.84
C VAL A 215 23.20 2.42 3.88
N HIS A 216 23.62 3.56 4.44
CA HIS A 216 22.79 4.33 5.38
C HIS A 216 21.47 4.78 4.75
N LEU A 217 21.50 5.26 3.50
CA LEU A 217 20.29 5.61 2.75
C LEU A 217 19.36 4.39 2.59
N ALA A 218 19.90 3.24 2.14
CA ALA A 218 19.11 2.02 1.98
C ALA A 218 18.45 1.57 3.30
N VAL A 219 19.22 1.53 4.39
CA VAL A 219 18.70 1.15 5.72
C VAL A 219 17.65 2.14 6.20
N THR A 220 17.89 3.45 6.03
CA THR A 220 16.93 4.48 6.46
C THR A 220 15.63 4.39 5.69
N CYS A 221 15.70 4.25 4.35
CA CYS A 221 14.52 4.06 3.50
C CYS A 221 13.76 2.78 3.86
N LEU A 222 14.45 1.67 4.17
CA LEU A 222 13.82 0.42 4.59
C LEU A 222 13.10 0.56 5.93
N VAL A 223 13.77 1.11 6.95
CA VAL A 223 13.17 1.31 8.28
C VAL A 223 11.95 2.22 8.18
N PHE A 224 12.06 3.33 7.46
CA PHE A 224 10.95 4.25 7.27
C PHE A 224 9.79 3.57 6.54
N MET A 225 10.04 2.84 5.44
CA MET A 225 9.00 2.09 4.73
C MET A 225 8.27 1.10 5.64
N LEU A 226 8.99 0.34 6.47
CA LEU A 226 8.38 -0.61 7.41
C LEU A 226 7.51 0.10 8.47
N LEU A 227 7.95 1.25 8.97
CA LEU A 227 7.16 2.07 9.90
C LEU A 227 5.87 2.56 9.25
N MET A 228 5.94 3.03 8.01
CA MET A 228 4.75 3.51 7.29
C MET A 228 3.77 2.37 6.99
N ILE A 229 4.25 1.21 6.54
CA ILE A 229 3.41 0.01 6.35
C ILE A 229 2.77 -0.41 7.70
N GLY A 230 3.52 -0.34 8.80
CA GLY A 230 2.99 -0.59 10.14
C GLY A 230 1.87 0.37 10.52
N PHE A 231 2.01 1.65 10.21
CA PHE A 231 0.95 2.63 10.45
C PHE A 231 -0.26 2.43 9.52
N GLU A 232 -0.04 2.15 8.23
CA GLU A 232 -1.10 1.85 7.27
C GLU A 232 -1.94 0.65 7.70
N THR A 233 -1.29 -0.43 8.17
CA THR A 233 -1.99 -1.61 8.69
C THR A 233 -2.79 -1.30 9.94
N LEU A 234 -2.21 -0.61 10.93
CA LEU A 234 -2.93 -0.18 12.14
C LEU A 234 -4.14 0.69 11.82
N TRP A 235 -3.98 1.65 10.91
CA TRP A 235 -5.07 2.50 10.44
C TRP A 235 -6.17 1.68 9.77
N ALA A 236 -5.82 0.76 8.86
CA ALA A 236 -6.77 -0.10 8.18
C ALA A 236 -7.56 -0.98 9.17
N PHE A 237 -6.90 -1.54 10.19
CA PHE A 237 -7.57 -2.32 11.24
C PHE A 237 -8.52 -1.47 12.09
N GLN A 238 -8.10 -0.28 12.54
CA GLN A 238 -8.97 0.61 13.32
C GLN A 238 -10.20 1.06 12.52
N ARG A 239 -10.01 1.34 11.22
CA ARG A 239 -11.12 1.67 10.33
C ARG A 239 -12.08 0.48 10.17
N ALA A 240 -11.53 -0.72 9.91
CA ALA A 240 -12.34 -1.93 9.79
C ALA A 240 -13.13 -2.23 11.07
N GLU A 241 -12.55 -2.02 12.25
CA GLU A 241 -13.26 -2.17 13.54
C GLU A 241 -14.46 -1.22 13.63
N LYS A 242 -14.29 0.06 13.29
CA LYS A 242 -15.38 1.05 13.30
C LYS A 242 -16.52 0.70 12.33
N MET A 243 -16.16 0.24 11.13
CA MET A 243 -17.14 -0.14 10.10
C MET A 243 -17.90 -1.43 10.45
N ASN A 244 -17.20 -2.41 11.01
CA ASN A 244 -17.75 -3.75 11.23
C ASN A 244 -18.34 -3.96 12.63
N GLN A 245 -18.17 -3.00 13.56
CA GLN A 245 -18.78 -3.02 14.89
C GLN A 245 -19.67 -1.79 15.15
N PRO A 246 -20.75 -1.59 14.36
CA PRO A 246 -21.57 -0.39 14.44
C PRO A 246 -22.23 -0.20 15.82
N LEU A 247 -22.65 -1.28 16.48
CA LEU A 247 -23.25 -1.21 17.82
C LEU A 247 -22.29 -0.67 18.91
N ARG A 248 -20.97 -0.82 18.71
CA ARG A 248 -19.95 -0.29 19.61
C ARG A 248 -19.56 1.15 19.26
N HIS A 249 -19.66 1.50 17.97
CA HIS A 249 -19.29 2.79 17.42
C HIS A 249 -20.52 3.50 16.84
N GLN A 250 -21.54 3.69 17.67
CA GLN A 250 -22.83 4.28 17.28
C GLN A 250 -22.66 5.72 16.79
N GLU A 251 -21.85 6.53 17.50
CA GLU A 251 -21.54 7.91 17.10
C GLU A 251 -20.92 7.99 15.70
N TYR A 252 -20.10 7.00 15.35
CA TYR A 252 -19.53 6.90 14.01
C TYR A 252 -20.58 6.42 13.01
N THR A 253 -21.40 5.41 13.35
CA THR A 253 -22.37 4.81 12.41
C THR A 253 -23.55 5.73 12.09
N ASP A 254 -24.02 6.50 13.08
CA ASP A 254 -25.15 7.41 12.99
C ASP A 254 -24.75 8.80 12.46
N SER A 255 -23.46 9.05 12.27
CA SER A 255 -22.99 10.30 11.69
C SER A 255 -23.20 10.30 10.17
N ASP A 256 -23.86 11.33 9.64
CA ASP A 256 -23.92 11.61 8.19
C ASP A 256 -22.53 11.79 7.57
N TYR A 257 -21.52 12.10 8.40
CA TYR A 257 -20.13 12.29 8.01
C TYR A 257 -19.30 11.00 8.05
N ALA A 258 -19.87 9.85 8.41
CA ALA A 258 -19.09 8.61 8.54
C ALA A 258 -18.46 8.19 7.21
N GLU A 259 -19.27 8.11 6.15
CA GLU A 259 -18.81 7.66 4.83
C GLU A 259 -18.07 8.76 4.08
N THR A 260 -18.59 9.99 4.12
CA THR A 260 -17.97 11.14 3.46
C THR A 260 -16.68 11.55 4.16
N GLY A 261 -16.68 11.61 5.49
CA GLY A 261 -15.53 11.92 6.32
C GLY A 261 -14.42 10.89 6.19
N ASP A 262 -14.74 9.59 6.14
CA ASP A 262 -13.72 8.56 5.89
C ASP A 262 -13.13 8.61 4.49
N PHE A 263 -13.96 8.91 3.48
CA PHE A 263 -13.47 9.13 2.13
C PHE A 263 -12.48 10.31 2.10
N PHE A 264 -12.83 11.43 2.73
CA PHE A 264 -11.96 12.60 2.81
C PHE A 264 -10.71 12.36 3.65
N ALA A 265 -10.82 11.66 4.79
CA ALA A 265 -9.68 11.29 5.61
C ALA A 265 -8.70 10.40 4.83
N ASN A 266 -9.20 9.43 4.06
CA ASN A 266 -8.34 8.59 3.22
C ASN A 266 -7.68 9.39 2.09
N LEU A 267 -8.44 10.26 1.41
CA LEU A 267 -7.94 11.05 0.28
C LEU A 267 -6.91 12.12 0.71
N PHE A 268 -7.18 12.84 1.81
CA PHE A 268 -6.41 14.01 2.22
C PHE A 268 -5.40 13.76 3.35
N LEU A 269 -5.60 12.73 4.17
CA LEU A 269 -4.66 12.37 5.23
C LEU A 269 -3.94 11.06 4.90
N GLY A 270 -4.67 10.01 4.51
CA GLY A 270 -4.08 8.70 4.22
C GLY A 270 -3.08 8.74 3.07
N ILE A 271 -3.49 9.21 1.88
CA ILE A 271 -2.62 9.22 0.69
C ILE A 271 -1.38 10.12 0.89
N PRO A 272 -1.50 11.39 1.34
CA PRO A 272 -0.33 12.26 1.45
C PRO A 272 0.62 11.89 2.60
N LEU A 273 0.09 11.39 3.72
CA LEU A 273 0.91 11.11 4.91
C LEU A 273 1.47 9.70 4.91
N LEU A 274 0.82 8.73 4.27
CA LEU A 274 1.22 7.32 4.33
C LEU A 274 1.75 6.82 3.00
N VAL A 275 0.97 6.98 1.93
CA VAL A 275 1.28 6.39 0.62
C VAL A 275 2.44 7.10 -0.06
N LEU A 276 2.44 8.44 -0.10
CA LEU A 276 3.51 9.19 -0.75
C LEU A 276 4.88 8.97 -0.07
N PRO A 277 5.00 9.04 1.27
CA PRO A 277 6.28 8.78 1.93
C PRO A 277 6.75 7.32 1.78
N SER A 278 5.82 6.35 1.85
CA SER A 278 6.10 4.93 1.55
C SER A 278 6.67 4.76 0.14
N PHE A 279 6.05 5.40 -0.85
CA PHE A 279 6.46 5.35 -2.26
C PHE A 279 7.83 5.99 -2.50
N VAL A 280 8.06 7.19 -1.95
CA VAL A 280 9.37 7.87 -2.07
C VAL A 280 10.47 7.02 -1.41
N SER A 281 10.17 6.39 -0.27
CA SER A 281 11.12 5.53 0.43
C SER A 281 11.39 4.22 -0.32
N SER A 282 10.39 3.61 -0.97
CA SER A 282 10.59 2.41 -1.78
C SER A 282 11.37 2.71 -3.07
N LEU A 283 11.17 3.88 -3.69
CA LEU A 283 12.03 4.37 -4.78
C LEU A 283 13.47 4.59 -4.31
N GLY A 284 13.67 5.26 -3.18
CA GLY A 284 14.99 5.48 -2.59
C GLY A 284 15.72 4.17 -2.29
N LEU A 285 15.03 3.21 -1.70
CA LEU A 285 15.54 1.87 -1.46
C LEU A 285 15.90 1.16 -2.78
N GLY A 286 15.03 1.21 -3.79
CA GLY A 286 15.28 0.58 -5.09
C GLY A 286 16.51 1.14 -5.80
N LEU A 287 16.70 2.47 -5.75
CA LEU A 287 17.89 3.13 -6.32
C LEU A 287 19.17 2.76 -5.57
N ALA A 288 19.14 2.77 -4.23
CA ALA A 288 20.29 2.38 -3.41
C ALA A 288 20.66 0.90 -3.64
N MET A 289 19.66 0.02 -3.74
CA MET A 289 19.87 -1.40 -4.00
C MET A 289 20.33 -1.68 -5.45
N ASP A 290 19.84 -0.98 -6.48
CA ASP A 290 20.39 -1.08 -7.86
C ASP A 290 21.89 -0.74 -7.84
N HIS A 291 22.28 0.30 -7.09
CA HIS A 291 23.67 0.72 -6.99
C HIS A 291 24.55 -0.34 -6.30
N ILE A 292 24.14 -0.77 -5.09
CA ILE A 292 24.86 -1.79 -4.30
C ILE A 292 24.99 -3.09 -5.09
N LEU A 293 23.90 -3.60 -5.68
CA LEU A 293 23.91 -4.86 -6.42
C LEU A 293 24.69 -4.77 -7.74
N THR A 294 24.69 -3.60 -8.40
CA THR A 294 25.52 -3.40 -9.60
C THR A 294 27.00 -3.51 -9.27
N ILE A 295 27.43 -2.96 -8.13
CA ILE A 295 28.82 -3.04 -7.64
C ILE A 295 29.17 -4.48 -7.26
N LEU A 296 28.36 -5.12 -6.41
CA LEU A 296 28.67 -6.46 -5.89
C LEU A 296 28.72 -7.54 -6.97
N PHE A 297 27.83 -7.45 -7.96
CA PHE A 297 27.73 -8.44 -9.03
C PHE A 297 28.41 -8.02 -10.34
N GLN A 298 29.09 -6.86 -10.36
CA GLN A 298 29.74 -6.29 -11.55
C GLN A 298 28.82 -6.30 -12.78
N LEU A 299 27.56 -5.90 -12.59
CA LEU A 299 26.57 -5.96 -13.65
C LEU A 299 26.90 -4.92 -14.72
N ARG A 300 27.19 -5.40 -15.94
CA ARG A 300 27.43 -4.53 -17.10
C ARG A 300 26.25 -3.58 -17.31
N ARG A 301 26.53 -2.31 -17.62
CA ARG A 301 25.56 -1.20 -17.74
C ARG A 301 24.30 -1.55 -18.55
N ASN A 302 24.43 -2.33 -19.62
CA ASN A 302 23.32 -2.76 -20.50
C ASN A 302 23.05 -4.26 -20.45
N SER A 303 23.38 -4.93 -19.33
CA SER A 303 23.09 -6.37 -19.18
C SER A 303 21.60 -6.60 -18.94
N MET A 304 21.04 -7.64 -19.58
CA MET A 304 19.70 -8.16 -19.27
C MET A 304 19.47 -8.35 -17.77
N LYS A 305 20.51 -8.77 -17.02
CA LYS A 305 20.44 -8.99 -15.57
C LYS A 305 20.11 -7.70 -14.79
N ARG A 306 20.70 -6.56 -15.20
CA ARG A 306 20.43 -5.25 -14.58
C ARG A 306 19.04 -4.74 -14.95
N TRP A 307 18.60 -5.01 -16.17
CA TRP A 307 17.24 -4.68 -16.62
C TRP A 307 16.18 -5.45 -15.81
N ILE A 308 16.38 -6.75 -15.63
CA ILE A 308 15.52 -7.59 -14.78
C ILE A 308 15.49 -7.05 -13.34
N LEU A 309 16.65 -6.70 -12.78
CA LEU A 309 16.73 -6.15 -11.42
C LEU A 309 15.88 -4.87 -11.26
N ARG A 310 15.95 -3.94 -12.22
CA ARG A 310 15.15 -2.72 -12.21
C ARG A 310 13.66 -2.97 -12.36
N VAL A 311 13.27 -3.94 -13.19
CA VAL A 311 11.86 -4.37 -13.30
C VAL A 311 11.37 -4.93 -11.97
N VAL A 312 12.16 -5.76 -11.30
CA VAL A 312 11.81 -6.31 -9.97
C VAL A 312 11.60 -5.19 -8.95
N PHE A 313 12.50 -4.19 -8.89
CA PHE A 313 12.32 -3.05 -8.00
C PHE A 313 11.11 -2.19 -8.38
N PHE A 314 10.87 -1.97 -9.66
CA PHE A 314 9.68 -1.25 -10.12
C PHE A 314 8.39 -1.97 -9.70
N LEU A 315 8.33 -3.29 -9.86
CA LEU A 315 7.20 -4.10 -9.41
C LEU A 315 7.05 -4.07 -7.88
N PHE A 316 8.15 -4.06 -7.14
CA PHE A 316 8.13 -3.90 -5.68
C PHE A 316 7.55 -2.54 -5.28
N THR A 317 8.04 -1.44 -5.87
CA THR A 317 7.52 -0.09 -5.64
C THR A 317 6.04 0.01 -6.01
N ALA A 318 5.63 -0.54 -7.16
CA ALA A 318 4.22 -0.58 -7.56
C ALA A 318 3.37 -1.41 -6.57
N GLY A 319 3.93 -2.51 -6.06
CA GLY A 319 3.33 -3.33 -5.01
C GLY A 319 3.06 -2.53 -3.74
N THR A 320 3.99 -1.69 -3.29
CA THR A 320 3.80 -0.84 -2.09
C THR A 320 2.70 0.22 -2.26
N LEU A 321 2.43 0.69 -3.47
CA LEU A 321 1.26 1.55 -3.73
C LEU A 321 -0.04 0.74 -3.70
N ALA A 322 -0.02 -0.46 -4.28
CA ALA A 322 -1.17 -1.34 -4.30
C ALA A 322 -1.55 -1.83 -2.90
N THR A 323 -0.58 -2.05 -1.99
CA THR A 323 -0.86 -2.54 -0.63
C THR A 323 -1.80 -1.62 0.13
N PHE A 324 -1.67 -0.29 0.02
CA PHE A 324 -2.59 0.64 0.68
C PHE A 324 -4.03 0.43 0.20
N MET A 325 -4.25 0.39 -1.12
CA MET A 325 -5.57 0.18 -1.71
C MET A 325 -6.14 -1.18 -1.31
N VAL A 326 -5.30 -2.21 -1.35
CA VAL A 326 -5.67 -3.58 -0.96
C VAL A 326 -6.06 -3.63 0.51
N LEU A 327 -5.31 -2.99 1.41
CA LEU A 327 -5.64 -2.97 2.84
C LEU A 327 -6.96 -2.24 3.11
N GLN A 328 -7.22 -1.11 2.44
CA GLN A 328 -8.45 -0.34 2.68
C GLN A 328 -9.73 -1.02 2.19
N VAL A 329 -9.61 -1.94 1.22
CA VAL A 329 -10.74 -2.70 0.67
C VAL A 329 -10.85 -4.07 1.31
N LEU A 330 -9.76 -4.85 1.33
CA LEU A 330 -9.79 -6.23 1.79
C LEU A 330 -9.90 -6.36 3.31
N VAL A 331 -9.30 -5.46 4.11
CA VAL A 331 -9.34 -5.62 5.58
C VAL A 331 -10.77 -5.52 6.11
N PRO A 332 -11.59 -4.50 5.75
CA PRO A 332 -13.00 -4.47 6.12
C PRO A 332 -13.78 -5.70 5.65
N GLU A 333 -13.57 -6.15 4.41
CA GLU A 333 -14.25 -7.30 3.81
C GLU A 333 -13.93 -8.62 4.54
N VAL A 334 -12.63 -8.90 4.75
CA VAL A 334 -12.17 -10.12 5.44
C VAL A 334 -12.58 -10.12 6.92
N THR A 335 -12.51 -8.96 7.59
CA THR A 335 -12.93 -8.88 8.99
C THR A 335 -14.45 -9.04 9.13
N TRP A 336 -15.24 -8.54 8.17
CA TRP A 336 -16.68 -8.77 8.11
C TRP A 336 -17.01 -10.25 7.89
N GLU A 337 -16.39 -10.89 6.91
CA GLU A 337 -16.61 -12.32 6.65
C GLU A 337 -16.29 -13.17 7.89
N ASN A 338 -15.11 -12.95 8.50
CA ASN A 338 -14.70 -13.67 9.70
C ASN A 338 -15.65 -13.46 10.89
N GLN A 339 -16.26 -12.27 10.98
CA GLN A 339 -17.21 -11.94 12.04
C GLN A 339 -18.50 -12.76 11.94
N PHE A 340 -18.99 -13.02 10.73
CA PHE A 340 -20.25 -13.74 10.49
C PHE A 340 -20.06 -15.23 10.13
N LYS A 341 -18.84 -15.67 9.80
CA LYS A 341 -18.53 -17.03 9.32
C LYS A 341 -19.15 -18.16 10.13
N HIS A 342 -19.15 -18.02 11.46
CA HIS A 342 -19.67 -19.00 12.41
C HIS A 342 -21.01 -18.60 13.02
N GLY A 343 -21.63 -17.54 12.48
CA GLY A 343 -22.85 -16.93 13.01
C GLY A 343 -23.97 -17.93 13.18
N CYS A 344 -24.20 -18.79 12.18
CA CYS A 344 -25.30 -19.75 12.15
C CYS A 344 -24.97 -21.13 12.69
N ASP A 345 -23.80 -21.31 13.31
CA ASP A 345 -23.41 -22.58 13.91
C ASP A 345 -24.36 -22.93 15.08
N GLY A 346 -25.04 -24.08 14.98
CA GLY A 346 -25.99 -24.55 15.99
C GLY A 346 -27.45 -24.15 15.77
N PHE A 347 -27.80 -23.51 14.65
CA PHE A 347 -29.17 -23.30 14.19
C PHE A 347 -29.56 -24.40 13.17
N ASP A 348 -30.85 -24.57 12.87
CA ASP A 348 -31.35 -25.61 11.95
C ASP A 348 -32.13 -25.04 10.74
N THR A 349 -32.51 -23.76 10.81
CA THR A 349 -33.34 -23.09 9.80
C THR A 349 -32.73 -21.76 9.41
N HIS A 350 -32.70 -21.50 8.11
CA HIS A 350 -32.26 -20.25 7.50
C HIS A 350 -33.44 -19.56 6.81
N VAL A 351 -33.46 -18.25 6.92
CA VAL A 351 -34.46 -17.38 6.33
C VAL A 351 -33.75 -16.30 5.55
N VAL A 352 -34.12 -16.11 4.29
CA VAL A 352 -33.58 -15.05 3.46
C VAL A 352 -34.54 -13.87 3.50
N LEU A 353 -34.06 -12.68 3.88
CA LEU A 353 -34.87 -11.46 3.97
C LEU A 353 -34.75 -10.57 2.71
N ASP A 354 -33.73 -10.77 1.89
CA ASP A 354 -33.47 -9.97 0.69
C ASP A 354 -33.46 -10.81 -0.57
N HIS A 355 -33.96 -10.25 -1.68
CA HIS A 355 -33.79 -10.83 -3.00
C HIS A 355 -32.60 -10.18 -3.70
N VAL A 356 -31.71 -10.99 -4.24
CA VAL A 356 -30.59 -10.54 -5.07
C VAL A 356 -31.11 -10.35 -6.50
N VAL A 357 -31.06 -9.14 -7.02
CA VAL A 357 -31.55 -8.79 -8.36
C VAL A 357 -30.35 -8.52 -9.27
N GLY A 358 -30.30 -9.21 -10.42
CA GLY A 358 -29.22 -9.07 -11.41
C GLY A 358 -28.19 -10.20 -11.36
N GLU A 359 -27.51 -10.44 -12.49
CA GLU A 359 -26.45 -11.44 -12.63
C GLU A 359 -25.05 -10.80 -12.66
N GLY A 360 -24.07 -11.43 -12.02
CA GLY A 360 -22.66 -11.00 -12.05
C GLY A 360 -22.38 -9.68 -11.30
N ARG A 361 -21.55 -8.81 -11.89
CA ARG A 361 -21.08 -7.54 -11.27
C ARG A 361 -22.15 -6.44 -11.15
N ALA A 362 -23.35 -6.63 -11.71
CA ALA A 362 -24.47 -5.69 -11.65
C ALA A 362 -25.56 -6.10 -10.64
N SER A 363 -25.23 -7.03 -9.74
CA SER A 363 -26.16 -7.54 -8.76
C SER A 363 -26.38 -6.54 -7.62
N TYR A 364 -27.64 -6.25 -7.29
CA TYR A 364 -28.03 -5.40 -6.15
C TYR A 364 -29.08 -6.09 -5.29
N THR A 365 -29.07 -5.83 -4.00
CA THR A 365 -30.04 -6.38 -3.05
C THR A 365 -31.28 -5.51 -3.02
N LYS A 366 -32.45 -6.12 -3.24
CA LYS A 366 -33.75 -5.50 -3.01
C LYS A 366 -34.41 -6.19 -1.81
N ILE A 367 -35.06 -5.41 -0.95
CA ILE A 367 -35.86 -5.96 0.15
C ILE A 367 -36.94 -6.85 -0.47
N SER A 368 -37.04 -8.08 0.03
CA SER A 368 -38.01 -9.04 -0.49
C SER A 368 -39.40 -8.75 0.06
N ASP A 369 -40.42 -8.73 -0.80
CA ASP A 369 -41.83 -8.73 -0.39
C ASP A 369 -42.27 -10.09 0.18
N SER A 370 -41.36 -11.05 0.26
CA SER A 370 -41.60 -12.40 0.77
C SER A 370 -40.43 -12.95 1.62
N ILE A 371 -40.76 -13.69 2.66
CA ILE A 371 -39.83 -14.43 3.51
C ILE A 371 -39.87 -15.90 3.10
N GLN A 372 -38.71 -16.51 2.84
CA GLN A 372 -38.60 -17.94 2.55
C GLN A 372 -37.88 -18.67 3.68
N LEU A 373 -38.54 -19.65 4.28
CA LEU A 373 -37.97 -20.54 5.31
C LEU A 373 -37.33 -21.77 4.68
N ARG A 374 -36.01 -21.94 4.82
CA ARG A 374 -35.22 -23.05 4.26
C ARG A 374 -34.51 -23.87 5.35
N PRO A 375 -34.54 -25.21 5.29
CA PRO A 375 -33.66 -26.05 6.12
C PRO A 375 -32.19 -25.93 5.69
N LEU A 376 -31.26 -25.93 6.66
CA LEU A 376 -29.83 -25.72 6.45
C LEU A 376 -29.15 -26.67 5.43
N HIS A 377 -29.68 -27.89 5.27
CA HIS A 377 -29.09 -28.90 4.39
C HIS A 377 -29.40 -28.71 2.88
N LEU A 378 -30.26 -27.73 2.53
CA LEU A 378 -30.74 -27.51 1.15
C LEU A 378 -30.21 -26.22 0.49
N ASP A 379 -29.25 -25.52 1.10
CA ASP A 379 -28.75 -24.23 0.58
C ASP A 379 -28.13 -24.28 -0.84
N ASN A 380 -27.80 -25.48 -1.35
CA ASN A 380 -27.23 -25.69 -2.69
C ASN A 380 -28.24 -26.09 -3.79
N LEU A 381 -29.55 -26.17 -3.49
CA LEU A 381 -30.57 -26.57 -4.49
C LEU A 381 -31.25 -25.36 -5.16
N PRO A 382 -31.57 -25.45 -6.47
CA PRO A 382 -32.16 -24.35 -7.23
C PRO A 382 -33.52 -23.90 -6.68
N HIS A 383 -33.86 -22.63 -6.96
CA HIS A 383 -34.97 -21.81 -6.45
C HIS A 383 -36.40 -22.35 -6.60
N THR A 384 -36.60 -23.60 -7.01
CA THR A 384 -37.90 -24.17 -7.37
C THR A 384 -38.09 -25.55 -6.73
N SER A 385 -38.41 -25.57 -5.44
CA SER A 385 -39.00 -26.75 -4.78
C SER A 385 -40.36 -26.36 -4.18
N PRO A 386 -41.49 -26.90 -4.70
CA PRO A 386 -42.81 -26.64 -4.16
C PRO A 386 -42.96 -27.38 -2.82
N GLY A 387 -43.21 -26.63 -1.76
CA GLY A 387 -43.37 -27.16 -0.39
C GLY A 387 -42.76 -26.29 0.72
N LEU A 388 -42.09 -25.19 0.37
CA LEU A 388 -41.41 -24.32 1.35
C LEU A 388 -42.29 -23.18 1.86
N ASN A 389 -42.35 -23.01 3.18
CA ASN A 389 -43.09 -21.96 3.90
C ASN A 389 -42.66 -20.57 3.42
N THR A 390 -43.35 -20.05 2.42
CA THR A 390 -43.14 -18.71 1.88
C THR A 390 -44.19 -17.80 2.49
N PHE A 391 -43.75 -16.70 3.09
CA PHE A 391 -44.59 -15.72 3.74
C PHE A 391 -44.53 -14.41 2.98
N ASN A 392 -45.63 -13.98 2.37
CA ASN A 392 -45.71 -12.73 1.61
C ASN A 392 -46.25 -11.60 2.49
N PHE A 393 -45.65 -10.41 2.36
CA PHE A 393 -46.17 -9.20 2.99
C PHE A 393 -47.20 -8.53 2.10
N SER A 394 -48.34 -8.16 2.67
CA SER A 394 -49.27 -7.25 2.01
C SER A 394 -48.90 -5.80 2.33
N THR A 395 -49.27 -4.88 1.45
CA THR A 395 -49.25 -3.44 1.77
C THR A 395 -50.12 -3.14 2.99
N PRO A 396 -49.86 -2.05 3.75
CA PRO A 396 -50.65 -1.71 4.92
C PRO A 396 -52.14 -1.66 4.58
N HIS A 397 -52.94 -2.40 5.33
CA HIS A 397 -54.40 -2.44 5.15
C HIS A 397 -55.04 -1.44 6.11
N ASP A 398 -55.78 -0.46 5.56
CA ASP A 398 -56.68 0.40 6.32
C ASP A 398 -58.03 -0.33 6.45
N LEU A 399 -58.22 -1.05 7.55
CA LEU A 399 -59.37 -1.93 7.76
C LEU A 399 -60.58 -1.19 8.34
N THR A 400 -60.38 0.00 8.93
CA THR A 400 -61.46 0.72 9.62
C THR A 400 -61.38 2.22 9.42
N LYS A 401 -62.53 2.90 9.25
CA LYS A 401 -62.61 4.37 9.26
C LYS A 401 -62.23 5.01 10.61
N SER A 402 -62.11 4.21 11.67
CA SER A 402 -61.69 4.66 13.00
C SER A 402 -60.17 4.52 13.12
N LYS A 403 -59.44 5.63 12.96
CA LYS A 403 -57.97 5.63 12.97
C LYS A 403 -57.36 5.11 14.28
N ASP A 404 -58.07 5.24 15.40
CA ASP A 404 -57.53 4.94 16.74
C ASP A 404 -57.82 3.53 17.26
N ALA A 405 -58.49 2.66 16.48
CA ALA A 405 -58.74 1.29 16.90
C ALA A 405 -57.48 0.41 16.69
N PRO A 406 -57.18 -0.58 17.55
CA PRO A 406 -56.13 -1.54 17.30
C PRO A 406 -56.37 -2.30 15.99
N PHE A 407 -55.30 -2.54 15.24
CA PHE A 407 -55.31 -3.17 13.92
C PHE A 407 -56.11 -2.39 12.86
N SER A 408 -56.37 -1.10 13.06
CA SER A 408 -56.96 -0.21 12.04
C SER A 408 -56.02 -0.04 10.83
N ASN A 409 -54.73 0.12 11.10
CA ASN A 409 -53.64 0.21 10.12
C ASN A 409 -52.55 -0.80 10.48
N LEU A 410 -52.56 -1.94 9.78
CA LEU A 410 -51.67 -3.07 10.08
C LEU A 410 -50.82 -3.49 8.90
N HIS A 411 -49.68 -4.10 9.20
CA HIS A 411 -48.91 -4.90 8.25
C HIS A 411 -49.26 -6.37 8.44
N ARG A 412 -49.54 -7.08 7.35
CA ARG A 412 -49.90 -8.50 7.39
C ARG A 412 -48.89 -9.34 6.62
N MET A 413 -48.44 -10.40 7.26
CA MET A 413 -47.61 -11.44 6.71
C MET A 413 -48.44 -12.71 6.52
N LEU A 414 -48.62 -13.15 5.28
CA LEU A 414 -49.41 -14.33 4.92
C LEU A 414 -48.50 -15.47 4.51
N GLY A 415 -48.62 -16.64 5.12
CA GLY A 415 -47.86 -17.80 4.68
C GLY A 415 -48.59 -19.10 4.85
N GLN A 416 -48.04 -20.13 4.22
CA GLN A 416 -48.59 -21.47 4.25
C GLN A 416 -47.54 -22.42 4.82
N THR A 417 -47.92 -23.14 5.87
CA THR A 417 -47.22 -24.32 6.35
C THR A 417 -47.88 -25.57 5.74
N PRO A 418 -47.26 -26.75 5.79
CA PRO A 418 -47.88 -27.98 5.29
C PRO A 418 -49.24 -28.29 5.94
N THR A 419 -49.50 -27.75 7.14
CA THR A 419 -50.68 -28.07 7.95
C THR A 419 -51.64 -26.90 8.13
N HIS A 420 -51.16 -25.65 8.07
CA HIS A 420 -51.97 -24.45 8.31
C HIS A 420 -51.64 -23.32 7.34
N THR A 421 -52.68 -22.57 6.94
CA THR A 421 -52.51 -21.24 6.34
C THR A 421 -52.55 -20.21 7.46
N LEU A 422 -51.47 -19.45 7.64
CA LEU A 422 -51.31 -18.52 8.74
C LEU A 422 -51.28 -17.07 8.24
N ALA A 423 -51.85 -16.16 9.03
CA ALA A 423 -51.60 -14.73 8.90
C ALA A 423 -51.01 -14.17 10.19
N VAL A 424 -50.02 -13.30 10.09
CA VAL A 424 -49.45 -12.57 11.23
C VAL A 424 -49.63 -11.09 10.98
N ASP A 425 -50.37 -10.44 11.87
CA ASP A 425 -50.65 -9.00 11.81
C ASP A 425 -49.78 -8.25 12.81
N PHE A 426 -49.25 -7.11 12.38
CA PHE A 426 -48.45 -6.19 13.19
C PHE A 426 -49.07 -4.79 13.13
N ASP A 427 -49.46 -4.27 14.30
CA ASP A 427 -49.87 -2.88 14.48
C ASP A 427 -48.74 -2.12 15.16
N LEU A 428 -48.05 -1.30 14.37
CA LEU A 428 -46.88 -0.57 14.83
C LEU A 428 -47.23 0.64 15.70
N HIS A 429 -48.44 1.19 15.55
CA HIS A 429 -48.88 2.33 16.34
C HIS A 429 -49.22 1.91 17.77
N HIS A 430 -49.92 0.79 17.91
CA HIS A 430 -50.34 0.27 19.21
C HIS A 430 -49.34 -0.72 19.83
N HIS A 431 -48.27 -1.07 19.10
CA HIS A 431 -47.26 -2.06 19.50
C HIS A 431 -47.86 -3.45 19.81
N THR A 432 -48.77 -3.91 18.96
CA THR A 432 -49.49 -5.18 19.14
C THR A 432 -49.34 -6.11 17.93
N TRP A 433 -49.38 -7.41 18.20
CA TRP A 433 -49.30 -8.45 17.16
C TRP A 433 -50.34 -9.54 17.39
N ARG A 434 -50.71 -10.25 16.33
CA ARG A 434 -51.55 -11.46 16.40
C ARG A 434 -51.22 -12.45 15.29
N ILE A 435 -51.35 -13.73 15.59
CA ILE A 435 -51.27 -14.85 14.65
C ILE A 435 -52.69 -15.41 14.48
N LEU A 436 -53.12 -15.51 13.23
CA LEU A 436 -54.44 -15.99 12.82
C LEU A 436 -54.28 -17.31 12.07
N ASP A 437 -55.16 -18.26 12.36
CA ASP A 437 -55.37 -19.41 11.49
C ASP A 437 -56.41 -19.07 10.43
N LEU A 438 -56.00 -19.18 9.17
CA LEU A 438 -56.85 -19.00 8.00
C LEU A 438 -57.23 -20.34 7.36
N SER A 439 -56.82 -21.46 7.95
CA SER A 439 -57.17 -22.79 7.44
C SER A 439 -58.69 -22.97 7.51
N PRO A 440 -59.37 -23.20 6.37
CA PRO A 440 -60.80 -23.40 6.40
C PRO A 440 -61.10 -24.65 7.23
N SER A 441 -61.94 -24.49 8.25
CA SER A 441 -62.57 -25.61 8.92
C SER A 441 -63.34 -26.43 7.86
N GLN A 442 -62.76 -27.57 7.47
CA GLN A 442 -63.31 -28.64 6.62
C GLN A 442 -63.17 -28.50 5.09
N ILE A 443 -62.32 -29.39 4.53
CA ILE A 443 -62.39 -30.13 3.24
C ILE A 443 -62.92 -29.36 2.00
N HIS A 444 -62.03 -28.97 1.08
CA HIS A 444 -62.02 -29.21 -0.39
C HIS A 444 -61.00 -28.29 -1.11
N PRO A 445 -60.44 -28.68 -2.28
CA PRO A 445 -59.23 -28.06 -2.84
C PRO A 445 -59.52 -26.68 -3.45
N MET A 446 -58.78 -25.65 -3.03
CA MET A 446 -58.89 -24.28 -3.55
C MET A 446 -57.77 -24.00 -4.58
N PRO A 447 -58.05 -23.35 -5.73
CA PRO A 447 -57.04 -22.97 -6.70
C PRO A 447 -56.33 -21.66 -6.33
N SER A 448 -55.02 -21.61 -6.64
CA SER A 448 -54.15 -20.43 -6.82
C SER A 448 -54.57 -19.10 -6.16
N LEU A 449 -54.01 -18.82 -4.99
CA LEU A 449 -53.96 -17.49 -4.37
C LEU A 449 -53.03 -16.56 -5.15
N GLN A 450 -53.56 -15.78 -6.09
CA GLN A 450 -52.86 -14.59 -6.59
C GLN A 450 -53.64 -13.29 -6.45
N HIS A 451 -54.97 -13.30 -6.32
CA HIS A 451 -55.73 -12.06 -6.16
C HIS A 451 -57.04 -12.33 -5.45
N THR A 452 -57.02 -12.37 -4.11
CA THR A 452 -58.24 -12.24 -3.33
C THR A 452 -57.99 -11.32 -2.15
N SER A 453 -58.58 -10.12 -2.26
CA SER A 453 -58.87 -9.23 -1.15
C SER A 453 -59.91 -9.90 -0.24
N VAL A 454 -59.50 -10.95 0.47
CA VAL A 454 -60.39 -11.64 1.39
C VAL A 454 -60.55 -10.76 2.63
N GLN A 455 -61.75 -10.23 2.81
CA GLN A 455 -62.30 -9.83 4.10
C GLN A 455 -62.19 -11.02 5.06
N ALA A 456 -61.02 -11.23 5.67
CA ALA A 456 -60.69 -12.37 6.52
C ALA A 456 -61.07 -12.15 8.00
N ASP A 457 -61.82 -11.09 8.32
CA ASP A 457 -62.17 -10.75 9.70
C ASP A 457 -63.40 -11.51 10.23
N SER A 458 -64.14 -12.28 9.40
CA SER A 458 -65.36 -12.97 9.87
C SER A 458 -65.20 -14.46 10.20
N MET A 459 -64.05 -15.09 9.91
CA MET A 459 -63.82 -16.53 10.17
C MET A 459 -62.40 -16.89 10.65
N SER A 460 -61.56 -15.93 11.03
CA SER A 460 -60.21 -16.22 11.52
C SER A 460 -60.19 -16.47 13.03
N ASN A 461 -59.67 -17.63 13.45
CA ASN A 461 -59.41 -17.90 14.87
C ASN A 461 -58.05 -17.29 15.23
N VAL A 462 -58.02 -16.42 16.23
CA VAL A 462 -56.77 -15.90 16.80
C VAL A 462 -56.07 -17.04 17.53
N LEU A 463 -54.93 -17.49 17.01
CA LEU A 463 -54.11 -18.53 17.64
C LEU A 463 -53.32 -17.97 18.82
N LYS A 464 -52.67 -16.83 18.61
CA LYS A 464 -51.86 -16.12 19.61
C LYS A 464 -51.95 -14.61 19.36
N ASN A 465 -51.81 -13.83 20.40
CA ASN A 465 -51.65 -12.38 20.32
C ASN A 465 -50.75 -11.89 21.45
N GLY A 466 -50.30 -10.65 21.33
CA GLY A 466 -49.47 -10.06 22.35
C GLY A 466 -49.05 -8.63 22.02
N THR A 467 -48.08 -8.16 22.77
CA THR A 467 -47.58 -6.80 22.72
C THR A 467 -46.05 -6.80 22.61
N TRP A 468 -45.47 -5.65 22.29
CA TRP A 468 -44.05 -5.43 22.55
C TRP A 468 -43.80 -4.11 23.25
N THR A 469 -42.72 -4.04 24.01
CA THR A 469 -42.35 -2.82 24.72
C THR A 469 -41.84 -1.76 23.74
N GLN A 470 -42.30 -0.52 23.93
CA GLN A 470 -41.76 0.61 23.19
C GLN A 470 -40.29 0.85 23.55
N THR A 471 -39.46 1.11 22.54
CA THR A 471 -38.03 1.39 22.73
C THR A 471 -37.76 2.88 22.84
N SER A 472 -36.80 3.25 23.68
CA SER A 472 -36.37 4.63 23.91
C SER A 472 -34.84 4.75 23.87
N LEU A 473 -34.32 5.96 23.97
CA LEU A 473 -32.87 6.19 24.10
C LEU A 473 -32.29 5.52 25.36
N TRP A 474 -33.05 5.45 26.45
CA TRP A 474 -32.62 4.89 27.73
C TRP A 474 -32.87 3.39 27.85
N ASN A 475 -33.79 2.86 27.04
CA ASN A 475 -34.07 1.44 26.95
C ASN A 475 -34.24 1.07 25.46
N PRO A 476 -33.15 0.77 24.75
CA PRO A 476 -33.20 0.46 23.32
C PRO A 476 -33.63 -0.98 23.05
N HIS A 477 -33.89 -1.79 24.08
CA HIS A 477 -34.21 -3.21 23.97
C HIS A 477 -35.72 -3.43 23.82
N LEU A 478 -36.12 -4.35 22.94
CA LEU A 478 -37.51 -4.74 22.74
C LEU A 478 -37.79 -6.06 23.47
N LEU A 479 -38.86 -6.10 24.25
CA LEU A 479 -39.35 -7.29 24.91
C LEU A 479 -40.69 -7.71 24.28
N LEU A 480 -40.84 -9.01 24.03
CA LEU A 480 -42.09 -9.68 23.66
C LEU A 480 -42.52 -10.53 24.86
N PRO A 481 -43.32 -9.99 25.80
CA PRO A 481 -43.60 -10.64 27.08
C PRO A 481 -44.29 -12.00 26.92
N GLU A 482 -45.23 -12.10 25.98
CA GLU A 482 -46.06 -13.28 25.78
C GLU A 482 -45.26 -14.44 25.17
N LEU A 483 -44.19 -14.13 24.44
CA LEU A 483 -43.26 -15.11 23.87
C LEU A 483 -42.01 -15.33 24.72
N LYS A 484 -41.82 -14.54 25.79
CA LYS A 484 -40.59 -14.52 26.59
C LYS A 484 -39.35 -14.33 25.71
N LEU A 485 -39.42 -13.39 24.76
CA LEU A 485 -38.31 -13.04 23.88
C LEU A 485 -37.80 -11.63 24.14
N LEU A 486 -36.48 -11.49 24.10
CA LEU A 486 -35.78 -10.21 24.21
C LEU A 486 -34.94 -9.97 22.96
N ILE A 487 -35.08 -8.78 22.38
CA ILE A 487 -34.28 -8.29 21.26
C ILE A 487 -33.48 -7.07 21.72
N PRO A 488 -32.19 -7.22 22.06
CA PRO A 488 -31.35 -6.11 22.48
C PRO A 488 -31.14 -5.10 21.34
N ALA A 489 -30.96 -3.82 21.67
CA ALA A 489 -30.62 -2.77 20.70
C ALA A 489 -31.61 -2.60 19.52
N PHE A 490 -32.86 -3.08 19.66
CA PHE A 490 -33.89 -3.03 18.62
C PHE A 490 -34.14 -1.61 18.07
N ARG A 491 -34.06 -0.58 18.91
CA ARG A 491 -34.18 0.82 18.48
C ARG A 491 -33.19 1.21 17.38
N HIS A 492 -31.97 0.67 17.42
CA HIS A 492 -30.96 0.95 16.39
C HIS A 492 -31.31 0.23 15.08
N PHE A 493 -31.76 -1.02 15.16
CA PHE A 493 -32.18 -1.83 14.00
C PHE A 493 -33.36 -1.20 13.25
N SER A 494 -34.30 -0.59 13.98
CA SER A 494 -35.48 0.06 13.39
C SER A 494 -35.18 1.42 12.74
N ARG A 495 -34.01 2.02 13.04
CA ARG A 495 -33.65 3.36 12.55
C ARG A 495 -32.65 3.34 11.41
N ASN A 496 -31.70 2.42 11.44
CA ASN A 496 -30.60 2.40 10.48
C ASN A 496 -30.27 0.95 10.10
N ASN A 497 -30.26 0.69 8.79
CA ASN A 497 -30.07 -0.64 8.23
C ASN A 497 -28.67 -1.22 8.54
N LYS A 498 -27.67 -0.39 8.80
CA LYS A 498 -26.30 -0.80 9.17
C LYS A 498 -26.24 -1.67 10.42
N TYR A 499 -27.21 -1.54 11.33
CA TYR A 499 -27.26 -2.34 12.55
C TYR A 499 -27.98 -3.68 12.36
N GLN A 500 -28.81 -3.83 11.34
CA GLN A 500 -29.68 -5.00 11.18
C GLN A 500 -28.93 -6.34 11.05
N PRO A 501 -27.72 -6.44 10.46
CA PRO A 501 -26.91 -7.65 10.49
C PRO A 501 -26.54 -8.15 11.90
N PHE A 502 -26.67 -7.32 12.93
CA PHE A 502 -26.23 -7.60 14.30
C PHE A 502 -27.38 -7.96 15.26
N MET A 503 -28.58 -8.22 14.75
CA MET A 503 -29.71 -8.56 15.61
C MET A 503 -29.57 -9.96 16.22
N LYS A 504 -29.92 -10.08 17.50
CA LYS A 504 -30.10 -11.34 18.23
C LYS A 504 -31.45 -11.34 18.93
N VAL A 505 -32.06 -12.51 19.02
CA VAL A 505 -33.25 -12.77 19.83
C VAL A 505 -32.88 -13.79 20.89
N TYR A 506 -33.04 -13.39 22.14
CA TYR A 506 -32.85 -14.26 23.30
C TYR A 506 -34.18 -14.83 23.73
N ASP A 507 -34.23 -16.15 23.92
CA ASP A 507 -35.24 -16.79 24.74
C ASP A 507 -34.88 -16.57 26.21
N ILE A 508 -35.67 -15.76 26.91
CA ILE A 508 -35.46 -15.42 28.32
C ILE A 508 -36.27 -16.33 29.25
N SER A 509 -36.85 -17.41 28.72
CA SER A 509 -37.56 -18.41 29.51
C SER A 509 -36.63 -19.03 30.56
N GLY A 510 -36.94 -18.79 31.83
CA GLY A 510 -36.15 -19.30 32.95
C GLY A 510 -34.86 -18.51 33.24
N MET A 511 -34.66 -17.34 32.61
CA MET A 511 -33.61 -16.41 33.04
C MET A 511 -34.08 -15.60 34.25
N ASP A 512 -33.18 -15.38 35.22
CA ASP A 512 -33.39 -14.40 36.28
C ASP A 512 -33.22 -12.96 35.74
N LYS A 513 -33.56 -11.97 36.58
CA LYS A 513 -33.49 -10.56 36.19
C LYS A 513 -32.07 -10.08 35.91
N ASP A 514 -31.09 -10.59 36.64
CA ASP A 514 -29.69 -10.17 36.52
C ASP A 514 -29.11 -10.63 35.19
N ARG A 515 -29.41 -11.88 34.81
CA ARG A 515 -29.06 -12.46 33.51
C ARG A 515 -29.77 -11.74 32.36
N ILE A 516 -31.04 -11.34 32.54
CA ILE A 516 -31.77 -10.53 31.55
C ILE A 516 -31.07 -9.16 31.35
N GLU A 517 -30.66 -8.49 32.42
CA GLU A 517 -29.91 -7.23 32.31
C GLU A 517 -28.53 -7.44 31.66
N GLU A 518 -27.86 -8.56 31.93
CA GLU A 518 -26.58 -8.89 31.29
C GLU A 518 -26.73 -9.03 29.76
N VAL A 519 -27.73 -9.80 29.29
CA VAL A 519 -27.90 -10.05 27.84
C VAL A 519 -28.38 -8.81 27.07
N LYS A 520 -29.02 -7.83 27.74
CA LYS A 520 -29.40 -6.54 27.12
C LYS A 520 -28.18 -5.77 26.64
N TRP A 521 -27.11 -5.74 27.43
CA TRP A 521 -25.94 -4.91 27.18
C TRP A 521 -24.72 -5.69 26.68
N ARG A 522 -24.87 -7.01 26.51
CA ARG A 522 -23.82 -7.87 25.98
C ARG A 522 -23.44 -7.45 24.56
N GLN A 523 -22.13 -7.41 24.31
CA GLN A 523 -21.60 -7.15 22.98
C GLN A 523 -21.95 -8.27 21.99
N TRP A 524 -22.17 -7.89 20.74
CA TRP A 524 -22.45 -8.86 19.70
C TRP A 524 -21.24 -9.79 19.49
N SER A 525 -21.54 -11.05 19.17
CA SER A 525 -20.56 -12.09 18.88
C SER A 525 -21.16 -13.09 17.91
N GLY A 526 -20.37 -13.55 16.94
CA GLY A 526 -20.76 -14.61 16.01
C GLY A 526 -20.78 -16.01 16.62
N LYS A 527 -20.24 -16.18 17.84
CA LYS A 527 -20.19 -17.49 18.50
C LYS A 527 -21.59 -17.98 18.90
N ASN A 528 -21.76 -19.29 19.02
CA ASN A 528 -22.97 -19.89 19.58
C ASN A 528 -23.06 -19.53 21.06
N GLU A 529 -24.18 -18.95 21.48
CA GLU A 529 -24.41 -18.45 22.83
C GLU A 529 -25.67 -19.07 23.40
N GLU A 530 -25.62 -19.45 24.68
CA GLU A 530 -26.76 -20.01 25.37
C GLU A 530 -27.91 -18.99 25.45
N GLY A 531 -29.13 -19.43 25.13
CA GLY A 531 -30.33 -18.58 25.15
C GLY A 531 -30.56 -17.79 23.86
N VAL A 532 -29.63 -17.77 22.91
CA VAL A 532 -29.90 -17.17 21.59
C VAL A 532 -30.75 -18.13 20.76
N ALA A 533 -32.01 -17.76 20.54
CA ALA A 533 -32.96 -18.56 19.78
C ALA A 533 -32.99 -18.20 18.29
N MET A 534 -32.62 -16.96 17.96
CA MET A 534 -32.56 -16.43 16.59
C MET A 534 -31.49 -15.35 16.47
N ARG A 535 -30.91 -15.20 15.29
CA ARG A 535 -29.98 -14.11 14.96
C ARG A 535 -29.93 -13.83 13.47
N THR A 536 -29.54 -12.63 13.13
CA THR A 536 -29.24 -12.27 11.74
C THR A 536 -27.84 -12.73 11.33
N HIS A 537 -27.68 -12.93 10.02
CA HIS A 537 -26.45 -13.34 9.36
C HIS A 537 -26.30 -12.60 8.04
N ALA A 538 -25.09 -12.17 7.72
CA ALA A 538 -24.76 -11.51 6.47
C ALA A 538 -23.60 -12.26 5.80
N ASN A 539 -23.92 -13.16 4.85
CA ASN A 539 -22.92 -13.97 4.13
C ASN A 539 -22.19 -13.18 3.01
N SER A 540 -22.30 -11.86 3.06
CA SER A 540 -21.70 -10.83 2.20
C SER A 540 -20.21 -10.60 2.40
N HIS A 541 -19.43 -10.39 1.35
CA HIS A 541 -18.16 -9.65 1.39
C HIS A 541 -18.35 -8.14 1.71
N SER A 542 -19.60 -7.70 1.91
CA SER A 542 -19.97 -6.30 2.12
C SER A 542 -21.14 -6.16 3.11
N PRO A 543 -21.19 -5.06 3.89
CA PRO A 543 -22.36 -4.67 4.69
C PRO A 543 -23.65 -4.51 3.88
N SER A 544 -23.55 -4.29 2.56
CA SER A 544 -24.68 -4.13 1.63
C SER A 544 -25.24 -5.46 1.08
N SER A 545 -25.04 -6.56 1.81
CA SER A 545 -25.35 -7.91 1.34
C SER A 545 -26.73 -8.40 1.76
N SER A 546 -27.17 -9.51 1.14
CA SER A 546 -28.43 -10.16 1.49
C SER A 546 -28.45 -10.52 2.98
N LEU A 547 -29.34 -9.89 3.73
CA LEU A 547 -29.60 -10.21 5.12
C LEU A 547 -30.31 -11.56 5.21
N ARG A 548 -29.80 -12.42 6.07
CA ARG A 548 -30.38 -13.71 6.41
C ARG A 548 -30.64 -13.77 7.89
N VAL A 549 -31.49 -14.71 8.31
CA VAL A 549 -31.78 -15.00 9.71
C VAL A 549 -31.64 -16.49 9.92
N CYS A 550 -30.97 -16.85 11.01
CA CYS A 550 -30.77 -18.22 11.45
C CYS A 550 -31.51 -18.39 12.78
N TYR A 551 -32.32 -19.44 12.90
CA TYR A 551 -33.06 -19.73 14.14
C TYR A 551 -33.24 -21.24 14.35
N LYS A 552 -33.60 -21.62 15.58
CA LYS A 552 -33.86 -23.01 15.98
C LYS A 552 -35.35 -23.32 15.87
N ARG A 553 -35.71 -24.24 14.97
CA ARG A 553 -37.08 -24.69 14.72
C ARG A 553 -37.43 -25.97 15.49
N GLY A 554 -36.48 -26.88 15.69
CA GLY A 554 -36.69 -28.17 16.35
C GLY A 554 -36.44 -28.18 17.86
N GLU A 555 -37.21 -28.99 18.59
CA GLU A 555 -36.95 -29.37 20.00
C GLU A 555 -35.73 -30.30 20.08
N MET A 556 -34.53 -29.77 19.92
CA MET A 556 -33.39 -30.36 20.60
C MET A 556 -33.20 -29.55 21.89
N ASP A 557 -33.53 -30.16 23.02
CA ASP A 557 -33.44 -29.63 24.38
C ASP A 557 -34.53 -28.61 24.82
N GLY A 558 -35.76 -28.72 24.30
CA GLY A 558 -36.94 -28.05 24.87
C GLY A 558 -37.00 -26.51 24.76
N LYS A 559 -36.21 -25.91 23.85
CA LYS A 559 -36.09 -24.45 23.64
C LYS A 559 -36.25 -24.06 22.15
N ALA A 560 -37.20 -24.66 21.45
CA ALA A 560 -37.44 -24.38 20.03
C ALA A 560 -38.42 -23.21 19.85
N LEU A 561 -38.12 -22.29 18.93
CA LEU A 561 -38.97 -21.12 18.70
C LEU A 561 -40.23 -21.45 17.88
N GLY A 562 -40.25 -22.59 17.16
CA GLY A 562 -41.42 -23.05 16.41
C GLY A 562 -42.03 -21.97 15.50
N ASP A 563 -43.36 -21.82 15.59
CA ASP A 563 -44.11 -20.76 14.89
C ASP A 563 -44.00 -19.39 15.58
N ASP A 564 -43.53 -19.34 16.84
CA ASP A 564 -43.30 -18.07 17.56
C ASP A 564 -42.14 -17.28 16.94
N ALA A 565 -41.29 -17.93 16.14
CA ALA A 565 -40.29 -17.29 15.29
C ALA A 565 -40.88 -16.31 14.27
N LEU A 566 -42.14 -16.50 13.86
CA LEU A 566 -42.79 -15.67 12.86
C LEU A 566 -42.98 -14.23 13.34
N VAL A 567 -43.10 -14.01 14.66
CA VAL A 567 -43.29 -12.67 15.24
C VAL A 567 -42.02 -11.82 15.13
N PRO A 568 -40.85 -12.21 15.67
CA PRO A 568 -39.62 -11.42 15.49
C PRO A 568 -39.16 -11.37 14.03
N LEU A 569 -39.37 -12.42 13.22
CA LEU A 569 -39.09 -12.40 11.78
C LEU A 569 -39.95 -11.38 11.03
N GLY A 570 -41.26 -11.41 11.26
CA GLY A 570 -42.19 -10.49 10.63
C GLY A 570 -41.95 -9.05 11.07
N LEU A 571 -41.70 -8.82 12.36
CA LEU A 571 -41.40 -7.48 12.88
C LEU A 571 -40.12 -6.90 12.24
N MET A 572 -39.05 -7.70 12.10
CA MET A 572 -37.84 -7.29 11.37
C MET A 572 -38.14 -6.88 9.93
N ALA A 573 -38.89 -7.70 9.21
CA ALA A 573 -39.18 -7.44 7.81
C ALA A 573 -40.07 -6.21 7.63
N VAL A 574 -41.07 -6.01 8.50
CA VAL A 574 -41.90 -4.80 8.52
C VAL A 574 -41.06 -3.55 8.75
N MET A 575 -40.15 -3.57 9.74
CA MET A 575 -39.23 -2.44 9.98
C MET A 575 -38.35 -2.15 8.76
N ARG A 576 -37.86 -3.20 8.09
CA ARG A 576 -37.07 -3.07 6.86
C ARG A 576 -37.87 -2.42 5.73
N ILE A 577 -39.09 -2.88 5.48
CA ILE A 577 -40.01 -2.32 4.48
C ILE A 577 -40.30 -0.84 4.75
N GLN A 578 -40.41 -0.43 6.02
CA GLN A 578 -40.57 0.97 6.38
C GLN A 578 -39.30 1.77 6.09
N SER A 579 -38.13 1.27 6.54
CA SER A 579 -36.85 1.97 6.36
C SER A 579 -36.45 2.20 4.89
N SER A 580 -36.90 1.35 3.95
CA SER A 580 -36.65 1.60 2.52
C SER A 580 -37.52 2.69 1.91
N LYS A 581 -38.75 2.89 2.43
CA LYS A 581 -39.67 3.90 1.90
C LYS A 581 -39.26 5.32 2.26
N ASP A 582 -38.43 5.48 3.29
CA ASP A 582 -37.89 6.79 3.70
C ASP A 582 -36.63 7.19 2.89
N VAL A 583 -36.13 6.33 2.00
CA VAL A 583 -34.91 6.55 1.18
C VAL A 583 -35.23 6.85 -0.29
N ASP A 584 -36.43 6.49 -0.76
CA ASP A 584 -36.99 6.85 -2.08
C ASP A 584 -37.78 8.17 -2.00
#